data_AF-A0A2G6UIR3-F1
#
_entry.id   AF-A0A2G6UIR3-F1
#
_cell.length_a   1.000
_cell.length_b   1.000
_cell.length_c   1.000
_cell.angle_alpha   90.00
_cell.angle_beta   90.00
_cell.angle_gamma   90.00
#
_symmetry.space_group_name_H-M   'P 1'
#
loop_
_entity.id
_entity.type
_entity.pdbx_description
1 polymer ?
#
loop_
_entity_poly.entity_id
_entity_poly.type
_entity_poly.pdbx_seq_one_letter_code
_entity_poly.pdbx_strand_id
1 'polypeptide(L)'
;MYIFILFKNALQLIFGYLFTSATDIKFYKIYNIEESIYPIEFVIILMLLYECLIYGFIYFGIFLILYFFVLTYGNKLFIHIIYLIVMYCLIVFGVDEFNIFFLLIMIISGILNWWLFKKWMN
;
A
#
# COMPACT_ATOMS: atom_id res chain seq x y z
N MET A 1 -7.30 7.86 1.50
CA MET A 1 -7.15 6.42 1.20
C MET A 1 -6.71 6.19 -0.24
N TYR A 2 -7.51 6.56 -1.25
CA TYR A 2 -7.11 6.41 -2.67
C TYR A 2 -5.86 7.18 -3.07
N ILE A 3 -5.59 8.35 -2.47
CA ILE A 3 -4.34 9.10 -2.69
C ILE A 3 -3.12 8.28 -2.28
N PHE A 4 -3.21 7.46 -1.21
CA PHE A 4 -2.11 6.59 -0.80
C PHE A 4 -1.89 5.43 -1.76
N ILE A 5 -2.97 4.85 -2.28
CA ILE A 5 -2.90 3.80 -3.28
C ILE A 5 -2.24 4.36 -4.55
N LEU A 6 -2.71 5.50 -5.05
CA LEU A 6 -2.13 6.17 -6.22
C LEU A 6 -0.66 6.56 -6.00
N PHE A 7 -0.30 7.05 -4.81
CA PHE A 7 1.08 7.40 -4.48
C PHE A 7 2.00 6.17 -4.41
N LYS A 8 1.56 5.09 -3.76
CA LYS A 8 2.25 3.80 -3.72
C LYS A 8 2.45 3.26 -5.14
N ASN A 9 1.42 3.35 -5.96
CA ASN A 9 1.42 2.91 -7.36
C ASN A 9 2.40 3.70 -8.22
N ALA A 10 2.40 5.03 -8.08
CA ALA A 10 3.35 5.90 -8.76
C ALA A 10 4.80 5.56 -8.35
N LEU A 11 5.05 5.33 -7.06
CA LEU A 11 6.36 4.89 -6.57
C LEU A 11 6.75 3.52 -7.13
N GLN A 12 5.84 2.54 -7.16
CA GLN A 12 6.12 1.21 -7.74
C GLN A 12 6.47 1.27 -9.24
N LEU A 13 5.86 2.19 -9.99
CA LEU A 13 6.17 2.40 -11.41
C LEU A 13 7.53 3.10 -11.60
N ILE A 14 7.79 4.18 -10.85
CA ILE A 14 9.06 4.92 -10.96
C ILE A 14 10.25 4.03 -10.57
N PHE A 15 10.14 3.33 -9.45
CA PHE A 15 11.19 2.41 -9.02
C PHE A 15 11.22 1.15 -9.89
N GLY A 16 10.04 0.76 -10.41
CA GLY A 16 9.85 -0.24 -11.46
C GLY A 16 10.79 -0.06 -12.64
N TYR A 17 10.82 1.17 -13.12
CA TYR A 17 11.64 1.61 -14.23
C TYR A 17 13.14 1.71 -13.86
N LEU A 18 13.48 2.09 -12.63
CA LEU A 18 14.87 2.30 -12.22
C LEU A 18 15.60 1.01 -11.80
N PHE A 19 14.87 -0.03 -11.38
CA PHE A 19 15.44 -1.28 -10.89
C PHE A 19 14.87 -2.46 -11.68
N THR A 20 15.76 -3.21 -12.36
CA THR A 20 15.41 -4.43 -13.10
C THR A 20 14.89 -5.49 -12.13
N SER A 21 13.58 -5.64 -12.11
CA SER A 21 12.84 -6.58 -11.30
C SER A 21 11.89 -7.30 -12.23
N ALA A 22 12.04 -8.63 -12.29
CA ALA A 22 11.27 -9.66 -13.01
C ALA A 22 10.22 -9.21 -14.05
N THR A 23 10.24 -9.84 -15.21
CA THR A 23 9.33 -9.66 -16.37
C THR A 23 7.83 -9.89 -16.10
N ASP A 24 7.47 -10.33 -14.89
CA ASP A 24 6.14 -10.84 -14.54
C ASP A 24 5.39 -9.85 -13.65
N ILE A 25 4.15 -9.52 -14.03
CA ILE A 25 3.32 -8.54 -13.32
C ILE A 25 2.74 -9.19 -12.06
N LYS A 26 3.38 -8.96 -10.91
CA LYS A 26 2.85 -9.32 -9.59
C LYS A 26 2.52 -8.06 -8.78
N PHE A 27 1.37 -8.07 -8.09
CA PHE A 27 0.74 -6.97 -7.31
C PHE A 27 1.64 -6.18 -6.32
N TYR A 28 2.85 -6.67 -6.04
CA TYR A 28 3.76 -6.16 -5.02
C TYR A 28 5.22 -6.10 -5.48
N LYS A 29 5.48 -6.40 -6.75
CA LYS A 29 6.81 -6.23 -7.34
C LYS A 29 6.97 -4.84 -7.92
N ILE A 30 8.22 -4.47 -8.02
CA ILE A 30 8.70 -3.29 -8.73
C ILE A 30 8.47 -3.61 -10.22
N TYR A 31 7.60 -2.86 -10.89
CA TYR A 31 7.18 -3.18 -12.26
C TYR A 31 8.12 -2.57 -13.30
N ASN A 32 8.95 -3.39 -13.94
CA ASN A 32 9.71 -2.91 -15.09
C ASN A 32 8.82 -2.89 -16.34
N ILE A 33 8.38 -1.69 -16.73
CA ILE A 33 7.52 -1.49 -17.91
C ILE A 33 8.27 -1.85 -19.20
N GLU A 34 9.59 -1.70 -19.25
CA GLU A 34 10.40 -2.00 -20.45
C GLU A 34 10.51 -3.51 -20.72
N GLU A 35 10.49 -4.33 -19.67
CA GLU A 35 10.61 -5.79 -19.75
C GLU A 35 9.26 -6.53 -19.66
N SER A 36 8.16 -5.77 -19.58
CA SER A 36 6.80 -6.29 -19.51
C SER A 36 6.37 -6.96 -20.82
N ILE A 37 5.82 -8.16 -20.72
CA ILE A 37 5.20 -8.88 -21.87
C ILE A 37 3.86 -8.22 -22.27
N TYR A 38 3.27 -7.41 -21.38
CA TYR A 38 1.97 -6.78 -21.57
C TYR A 38 2.09 -5.33 -22.05
N PRO A 39 1.14 -4.84 -22.88
CA PRO A 39 1.10 -3.46 -23.30
C PRO A 39 0.82 -2.52 -22.12
N ILE A 40 1.40 -1.32 -22.15
CA ILE A 40 1.37 -0.37 -21.03
C ILE A 40 -0.05 0.00 -20.59
N GLU A 41 -0.99 0.09 -21.54
CA GLU A 41 -2.40 0.37 -21.28
C GLU A 41 -3.04 -0.73 -20.42
N PHE A 42 -2.70 -1.99 -20.69
CA PHE A 42 -3.18 -3.13 -19.92
C PHE A 42 -2.61 -3.13 -18.50
N VAL A 43 -1.32 -2.79 -18.35
CA VAL A 43 -0.68 -2.66 -17.02
C VAL A 43 -1.34 -1.56 -16.20
N ILE A 44 -1.61 -0.40 -16.80
CA ILE A 44 -2.28 0.73 -16.14
C ILE A 44 -3.70 0.35 -15.71
N ILE A 45 -4.47 -0.32 -16.58
CA ILE A 45 -5.82 -0.78 -16.27
C ILE A 45 -5.79 -1.81 -15.13
N LEU A 46 -4.86 -2.77 -15.19
CA LEU A 46 -4.73 -3.80 -14.16
C LEU A 46 -4.38 -3.17 -12.80
N MET A 47 -3.43 -2.23 -12.77
CA MET A 47 -3.10 -1.48 -11.55
C MET A 47 -4.30 -0.72 -11.01
N LEU A 48 -5.00 0.05 -11.84
CA LEU A 48 -6.17 0.82 -11.39
C LEU A 48 -7.27 -0.10 -10.87
N LEU A 49 -7.62 -1.16 -11.60
CA LEU A 49 -8.77 -1.98 -11.30
C LEU A 49 -8.50 -2.87 -10.08
N TYR A 50 -7.34 -3.55 -10.01
CA TYR A 50 -7.02 -4.41 -8.87
C TYR A 50 -6.59 -3.61 -7.63
N GLU A 51 -5.74 -2.59 -7.76
CA GLU A 51 -5.23 -1.89 -6.58
C GLU A 51 -6.21 -0.85 -6.05
N CYS A 52 -6.98 -0.16 -6.89
CA CYS A 52 -7.98 0.77 -6.35
C CYS A 52 -9.23 0.04 -5.87
N LEU A 53 -9.72 -1.02 -6.51
CA LEU A 53 -10.92 -1.72 -6.01
C LEU A 53 -10.57 -2.70 -4.91
N ILE A 54 -9.77 -3.74 -5.19
CA ILE A 54 -9.59 -4.84 -4.22
C ILE A 54 -8.80 -4.37 -3.01
N TYR A 55 -7.64 -3.74 -3.22
CA TYR A 55 -6.88 -3.18 -2.10
C TYR A 55 -7.58 -1.99 -1.48
N GLY A 56 -8.31 -1.19 -2.25
CA GLY A 56 -9.15 -0.13 -1.70
C GLY A 56 -10.15 -0.66 -0.69
N PHE A 57 -10.95 -1.67 -1.06
CA PHE A 57 -11.93 -2.26 -0.14
C PHE A 57 -11.29 -2.88 1.09
N ILE A 58 -10.17 -3.61 0.93
CA ILE A 58 -9.45 -4.22 2.06
C ILE A 58 -8.86 -3.15 2.98
N TYR A 59 -8.15 -2.16 2.42
CA TYR A 59 -7.62 -1.03 3.20
C TYR A 59 -8.73 -0.26 3.91
N PHE A 60 -9.88 -0.08 3.26
CA PHE A 60 -11.02 0.60 3.88
C PHE A 60 -11.57 -0.18 5.07
N GLY A 61 -11.73 -1.50 4.94
CA GLY A 61 -12.15 -2.35 6.04
C GLY A 61 -11.20 -2.29 7.23
N ILE A 62 -9.89 -2.39 6.98
CA ILE A 62 -8.87 -2.33 8.04
C ILE A 62 -8.78 -0.91 8.63
N PHE A 63 -8.92 0.13 7.80
CA PHE A 63 -9.03 1.52 8.25
C PHE A 63 -10.24 1.74 9.16
N LEU A 64 -11.41 1.16 8.85
CA LEU A 64 -12.58 1.26 9.72
C LEU A 64 -12.32 0.64 11.09
N ILE A 65 -11.65 -0.51 11.14
CA ILE A 65 -11.24 -1.14 12.40
C ILE A 65 -10.34 -0.18 13.19
N LEU A 66 -9.30 0.38 12.56
CA LEU A 66 -8.43 1.39 13.19
C LEU A 66 -9.23 2.58 13.70
N TYR A 67 -10.16 3.09 12.90
CA TYR A 67 -11.00 4.23 13.25
C TYR A 67 -11.81 3.96 14.53
N PHE A 68 -12.44 2.79 14.65
CA PHE A 68 -13.15 2.40 15.87
C PHE A 68 -12.21 2.31 17.08
N PHE A 69 -11.03 1.72 16.93
CA PHE A 69 -10.03 1.68 18.01
C PHE A 69 -9.61 3.09 18.44
N VAL A 70 -9.38 4.01 17.50
CA VAL A 70 -8.99 5.38 17.81
C VAL A 70 -10.13 6.14 18.49
N LEU A 71 -11.39 5.92 18.09
CA LEU A 71 -12.55 6.51 18.77
C LEU A 71 -12.67 6.04 20.22
N THR A 72 -12.46 4.74 20.48
CA THR A 72 -12.64 4.16 21.83
C THR A 72 -11.46 4.43 22.75
N TYR A 73 -10.23 4.35 22.25
CA TYR A 73 -9.00 4.40 23.08
C TYR A 73 -8.18 5.69 22.91
N GLY A 74 -8.62 6.60 22.04
CA GLY A 74 -7.94 7.84 21.69
C GLY A 74 -6.84 7.64 20.64
N ASN A 75 -6.37 8.75 20.07
CA ASN A 75 -5.32 8.74 19.03
C ASN A 75 -3.91 8.51 19.59
N LYS A 76 -3.66 7.28 20.04
CA LYS A 76 -2.36 6.86 20.60
C LYS A 76 -1.47 6.25 19.52
N LEU A 77 -0.21 6.65 19.49
CA LEU A 77 0.77 6.22 18.49
C LEU A 77 0.94 4.68 18.44
N PHE A 78 0.85 3.99 19.58
CA PHE A 78 0.97 2.52 19.62
C PHE A 78 -0.14 1.80 18.83
N ILE A 79 -1.35 2.37 18.74
CA ILE A 79 -2.47 1.77 17.97
C ILE A 79 -2.14 1.78 16.49
N HIS A 80 -1.53 2.87 16.01
CA HIS A 80 -1.07 2.99 14.62
C HIS A 80 0.11 2.06 14.32
N ILE A 81 1.00 1.83 15.29
CA ILE A 81 2.09 0.84 15.16
C ILE A 81 1.49 -0.57 15.01
N ILE A 82 0.56 -0.97 15.88
CA ILE A 82 -0.09 -2.29 15.80
C ILE A 82 -0.80 -2.45 14.46
N TYR A 83 -1.54 -1.42 14.03
CA TYR A 83 -2.19 -1.40 12.73
C TYR A 83 -1.20 -1.60 11.57
N LEU A 84 -0.06 -0.92 11.59
CA LEU A 84 0.99 -1.10 10.58
C LEU A 84 1.56 -2.50 10.57
N ILE A 85 1.80 -3.10 11.74
CA ILE A 85 2.28 -4.48 11.86
C ILE A 85 1.26 -5.46 11.29
N VAL A 86 -0.03 -5.30 11.61
CA VAL A 86 -1.10 -6.16 11.08
C VAL A 86 -1.19 -6.05 9.56
N MET A 87 -1.19 -4.83 9.03
CA MET A 87 -1.17 -4.59 7.58
C MET A 87 0.06 -5.24 6.93
N TYR A 88 1.22 -5.12 7.57
CA TYR A 88 2.47 -5.69 7.08
C TYR A 88 2.41 -7.22 7.04
N CYS A 89 1.95 -7.85 8.12
CA CYS A 89 1.77 -9.31 8.17
C CYS A 89 0.80 -9.79 7.07
N LEU A 90 -0.36 -9.14 6.91
CA LEU A 90 -1.33 -9.49 5.86
C LEU A 90 -0.71 -9.44 4.47
N ILE A 91 0.16 -8.47 4.22
CA ILE A 91 0.82 -8.32 2.93
C ILE A 91 1.92 -9.37 2.76
N VAL A 92 2.79 -9.60 3.75
CA VAL A 92 3.85 -10.63 3.63
C VAL A 92 3.25 -12.03 3.45
N PHE A 93 2.19 -12.37 4.21
CA PHE A 93 1.52 -13.66 4.07
C PHE A 93 0.73 -13.82 2.76
N GLY A 94 0.30 -12.71 2.14
CA GLY A 94 -0.44 -12.76 0.87
C GLY A 94 0.44 -12.80 -0.39
N VAL A 95 1.76 -12.60 -0.26
CA VAL A 95 2.61 -12.20 -1.40
C VAL A 95 3.86 -13.05 -1.57
N ASP A 96 4.17 -13.90 -0.59
CA ASP A 96 5.27 -14.89 -0.61
C ASP A 96 6.69 -14.33 -0.75
N GLU A 97 6.88 -13.06 -1.10
CA GLU A 97 8.20 -12.44 -1.29
C GLU A 97 8.37 -11.17 -0.44
N PHE A 98 9.36 -11.20 0.47
CA PHE A 98 9.76 -10.05 1.29
C PHE A 98 10.45 -8.99 0.42
N ASN A 99 9.88 -7.78 0.36
CA ASN A 99 10.46 -6.66 -0.36
C ASN A 99 10.72 -5.47 0.58
N ILE A 100 12.00 -5.13 0.78
CA ILE A 100 12.46 -4.01 1.63
C ILE A 100 11.87 -2.67 1.15
N PHE A 101 11.71 -2.49 -0.15
CA PHE A 101 11.11 -1.28 -0.71
C PHE A 101 9.64 -1.13 -0.30
N PHE A 102 8.91 -2.24 -0.28
CA PHE A 102 7.52 -2.27 0.15
C PHE A 102 7.39 -1.95 1.65
N LEU A 103 8.29 -2.47 2.48
CA LEU A 103 8.37 -2.12 3.90
C LEU A 103 8.54 -0.60 4.09
N LEU A 104 9.38 0.03 3.28
CA LEU A 104 9.64 1.47 3.33
C LEU A 104 8.41 2.31 2.97
N ILE A 105 7.71 1.93 1.88
CA ILE A 105 6.43 2.57 1.48
C ILE A 105 5.38 2.43 2.59
N MET A 106 5.30 1.25 3.22
CA MET A 106 4.40 0.97 4.32
C MET A 106 4.67 1.88 5.54
N ILE A 107 5.93 2.04 5.93
CA ILE A 107 6.33 2.91 7.04
C ILE A 107 5.91 4.36 6.77
N ILE A 108 6.24 4.88 5.58
CA ILE A 108 5.88 6.25 5.17
C ILE A 108 4.36 6.43 5.20
N SER A 109 3.63 5.47 4.64
CA SER A 109 2.16 5.50 4.59
C SER A 109 1.55 5.48 5.99
N GLY A 110 2.13 4.71 6.91
CA GLY A 110 1.72 4.63 8.31
C GLY A 110 1.87 5.94 9.07
N ILE A 111 3.03 6.59 8.92
CA ILE A 111 3.32 7.89 9.56
C ILE A 111 2.34 8.95 9.05
N LEU A 112 2.12 9.01 7.73
CA LEU A 112 1.18 9.93 7.13
C LEU A 112 -0.27 9.66 7.58
N ASN A 113 -0.66 8.40 7.73
CA ASN A 113 -1.99 8.03 8.21
C ASN A 113 -2.21 8.49 9.68
N TRP A 114 -1.22 8.29 10.55
CA TRP A 114 -1.27 8.81 11.93
C TRP A 114 -1.39 10.34 11.97
N TRP A 115 -0.60 11.03 11.15
CA TRP A 115 -0.66 12.50 11.05
C TRP A 115 -2.03 13.00 10.59
N LEU A 116 -2.63 12.34 9.59
CA LEU A 116 -3.99 12.65 9.13
C LEU A 116 -5.04 12.42 10.22
N PHE A 117 -4.96 11.30 10.95
CA PHE A 117 -5.85 11.04 12.10
C PHE A 117 -5.72 12.12 13.18
N LYS A 118 -4.50 12.60 13.44
CA LYS A 118 -4.27 13.70 14.39
C LYS A 118 -4.91 15.01 13.93
N LYS A 119 -4.99 15.26 12.62
CA LYS A 119 -5.60 16.45 12.04
C LYS A 119 -7.12 16.34 11.89
N TRP A 120 -7.66 15.13 11.72
CA TRP A 120 -9.08 14.90 11.50
C TRP A 120 -9.90 14.69 12.78
N MET A 121 -9.25 14.22 13.86
CA MET A 121 -9.92 13.89 15.14
C MET A 121 -9.65 14.93 16.25
N ASN A 122 -8.88 15.98 15.96
CA ASN A 122 -8.73 17.19 16.78
C ASN A 122 -9.48 18.34 16.13
#